data_AF-A0A8S0VU14-F1
#
_entry.id   AF-A0A8S0VU14-F1
#
_cell.length_a   1.000
_cell.length_b   1.000
_cell.length_c   1.000
_cell.angle_alpha   90.00
_cell.angle_beta   90.00
_cell.angle_gamma   90.00
#
_symmetry.space_group_name_H-M   'P 1'
#
loop_
_entity.id
_entity.type
_entity.pdbx_description
1 polymer ?
#
loop_
_entity_poly.entity_id
_entity_poly.type
_entity_poly.pdbx_seq_one_letter_code
_entity_poly.pdbx_strand_id
1 'polypeptide(L)'
;MIATSVLRTASHTALRRSVPGLAYAATTRGALFTPGLGGASRRHISTTKQADQKVSSPHNQESSPTEHLTRHDAVSTVPEKVHGDWVLFHPVYSPEELKAVEVLHRETKTLGDKLAHGLVILARKIFDLVSGYKHIEGPPDPGMTIAELRKAGYLLSDKQWLNRILFLESIAGVPGMVAATLRHLQSLRLMRRDSGWIHTCLEEAENERMHLMTFMTLRQPSIFFRAMVLGAQGVFYNLFFLSYIISPRTAHRFVGHLEEEAVLTYTRAIHELEAGKIPEWTGHPAPEIAIDYWRLRPDAKLLDVLYAVRSDETTHRFVNHSLANLNPATDVNPFALREPNMLVKGTKIEFDREEAEQYVRESHKIIQRPHQMSDSH
;
A
#
# COMPACT_ATOMS: atom_id res chain seq x y z
N MET A 1 67.52 -4.16 6.54
CA MET A 1 68.36 -3.52 5.51
C MET A 1 67.50 -3.44 4.25
N ILE A 2 66.86 -2.29 3.97
CA ILE A 2 67.33 -1.24 3.03
C ILE A 2 67.62 -1.85 1.65
N ALA A 3 66.64 -1.83 0.75
CA ALA A 3 66.53 -0.95 -0.46
C ALA A 3 66.90 -1.75 -1.74
N THR A 4 66.47 -1.46 -2.98
CA THR A 4 66.20 -0.18 -3.65
C THR A 4 65.53 -0.43 -5.02
N SER A 5 64.60 0.45 -5.41
CA SER A 5 64.43 1.13 -6.74
C SER A 5 64.33 0.35 -8.07
N VAL A 6 63.18 0.37 -8.77
CA VAL A 6 62.69 1.34 -9.82
C VAL A 6 63.32 1.18 -11.23
N LEU A 7 62.47 0.88 -12.25
CA LEU A 7 62.32 1.54 -13.57
C LEU A 7 61.41 0.71 -14.50
N ARG A 8 60.12 1.09 -14.67
CA ARG A 8 59.51 1.70 -15.89
C ARG A 8 60.04 1.25 -17.26
N THR A 9 59.14 0.74 -18.10
CA THR A 9 58.75 1.36 -19.39
C THR A 9 57.48 0.72 -19.95
N ALA A 10 56.60 1.56 -20.50
CA ALA A 10 55.36 1.22 -21.17
C ALA A 10 55.56 1.28 -22.69
N SER A 11 54.78 0.50 -23.45
CA SER A 11 54.57 0.74 -24.88
C SER A 11 53.21 0.24 -25.34
N HIS A 12 52.59 1.08 -26.17
CA HIS A 12 51.24 1.05 -26.74
C HIS A 12 50.99 -0.13 -27.69
N THR A 13 49.73 -0.62 -27.75
CA THR A 13 49.03 -0.74 -29.04
C THR A 13 47.51 -0.72 -28.85
N ALA A 14 46.84 0.23 -29.50
CA ALA A 14 45.40 0.37 -29.57
C ALA A 14 44.84 -0.36 -30.80
N LEU A 15 43.70 -1.03 -30.67
CA LEU A 15 42.95 -1.61 -31.79
C LEU A 15 41.52 -1.07 -31.78
N ARG A 16 41.25 -0.30 -32.84
CA ARG A 16 40.02 0.43 -33.16
C ARG A 16 39.07 -0.53 -33.87
N ARG A 17 37.83 -0.68 -33.41
CA ARG A 17 36.74 -1.31 -34.19
C ARG A 17 35.72 -0.24 -34.57
N SER A 18 35.40 -0.23 -35.86
CA SER A 18 34.53 0.68 -36.59
C SER A 18 33.05 0.31 -36.43
N VAL A 19 32.19 1.34 -36.38
CA VAL A 19 30.73 1.26 -36.48
C VAL A 19 30.31 1.98 -37.77
N PRO A 20 29.43 1.44 -38.61
CA PRO A 20 28.95 2.14 -39.80
C PRO A 20 27.78 3.08 -39.43
N GLY A 21 27.88 4.33 -39.92
CA GLY A 21 26.85 5.35 -39.77
C GLY A 21 25.79 5.28 -40.87
N LEU A 22 24.51 5.40 -40.47
CA LEU A 22 23.43 5.82 -41.34
C LEU A 22 23.31 7.36 -41.28
N ALA A 23 23.41 8.00 -42.44
CA ALA A 23 23.10 9.41 -42.61
C ALA A 23 21.58 9.57 -42.81
N TYR A 24 20.95 10.47 -42.04
CA TYR A 24 19.62 10.98 -42.34
C TYR A 24 19.70 12.50 -42.43
N ALA A 25 19.25 13.03 -43.57
CA ALA A 25 19.25 14.45 -43.89
C ALA A 25 18.18 15.18 -43.04
N ALA A 26 18.60 16.16 -42.26
CA ALA A 26 17.71 17.08 -41.58
C ALA A 26 17.41 18.28 -42.49
N THR A 27 16.14 18.42 -42.89
CA THR A 27 15.64 19.62 -43.57
C THR A 27 15.16 20.61 -42.52
N THR A 28 15.82 21.77 -42.48
CA THR A 28 15.45 22.94 -41.69
C THR A 28 14.32 23.70 -42.39
N ARG A 29 13.19 23.90 -41.70
CA ARG A 29 12.30 25.04 -41.94
C ARG A 29 11.81 25.59 -40.60
N GLY A 30 12.29 26.79 -40.28
CA GLY A 30 11.73 27.62 -39.23
C GLY A 30 10.47 28.32 -39.70
N ALA A 31 9.55 28.57 -38.76
CA ALA A 31 8.56 29.62 -38.84
C ALA A 31 8.21 30.06 -37.41
N LEU A 32 8.68 31.24 -37.04
CA LEU A 32 8.11 32.08 -35.98
C LEU A 32 6.76 32.61 -36.46
N PHE A 33 5.74 32.70 -35.60
CA PHE A 33 4.88 33.89 -35.45
C PHE A 33 3.93 33.74 -34.24
N THR A 34 3.62 34.89 -33.67
CA THR A 34 3.09 35.24 -32.33
C THR A 34 1.55 35.14 -32.17
N PRO A 35 1.01 35.29 -30.93
CA PRO A 35 -0.40 35.08 -30.61
C PRO A 35 -1.27 36.35 -30.76
N GLY A 36 -2.57 36.19 -30.99
CA GLY A 36 -3.55 37.28 -31.04
C GLY A 36 -4.87 36.92 -30.37
N LEU A 37 -5.22 37.67 -29.33
CA LEU A 37 -6.53 37.72 -28.66
C LEU A 37 -7.55 38.53 -29.49
N GLY A 38 -8.83 38.18 -29.39
CA GLY A 38 -9.92 39.17 -29.48
C GLY A 38 -11.19 38.74 -30.22
N GLY A 39 -12.35 38.86 -29.56
CA GLY A 39 -13.52 39.51 -30.17
C GLY A 39 -14.77 38.68 -30.50
N ALA A 40 -15.64 38.58 -29.49
CA ALA A 40 -17.11 38.56 -29.48
C ALA A 40 -17.97 38.63 -30.79
N SER A 41 -19.02 37.77 -30.77
CA SER A 41 -20.45 38.05 -31.06
C SER A 41 -20.92 38.44 -32.48
N ARG A 42 -21.80 37.61 -33.08
CA ARG A 42 -23.25 37.91 -33.23
C ARG A 42 -24.05 36.76 -33.86
N ARG A 43 -25.30 36.67 -33.41
CA ARG A 43 -26.41 35.80 -33.81
C ARG A 43 -26.82 36.00 -35.28
N HIS A 44 -27.33 34.93 -35.92
CA HIS A 44 -28.41 35.04 -36.89
C HIS A 44 -29.46 33.94 -36.66
N ILE A 45 -30.69 34.38 -36.45
CA ILE A 45 -31.93 33.61 -36.44
C ILE A 45 -32.44 33.56 -37.88
N SER A 46 -32.96 32.42 -38.32
CA SER A 46 -34.01 32.39 -39.35
C SER A 46 -34.92 31.18 -39.13
N THR A 47 -36.19 31.50 -38.94
CA THR A 47 -37.36 30.63 -38.74
C THR A 47 -38.12 30.49 -40.06
N THR A 48 -38.58 29.28 -40.42
CA THR A 48 -39.81 29.16 -41.24
C THR A 48 -40.58 27.85 -41.01
N LYS A 49 -41.75 28.02 -40.38
CA LYS A 49 -43.11 27.47 -40.60
C LYS A 49 -43.43 25.97 -40.76
N GLN A 50 -44.43 25.62 -39.93
CA GLN A 50 -45.33 24.45 -39.82
C GLN A 50 -46.11 24.03 -41.08
N ALA A 51 -46.49 22.74 -41.10
CA ALA A 51 -47.80 22.27 -41.55
C ALA A 51 -48.29 21.07 -40.69
N ASP A 52 -49.59 21.12 -40.35
CA ASP A 52 -50.52 20.24 -39.61
C ASP A 52 -50.60 18.75 -40.10
N GLN A 53 -51.16 17.70 -39.46
CA GLN A 53 -52.16 17.51 -38.36
C GLN A 53 -52.26 16.00 -37.94
N LYS A 54 -52.59 15.74 -36.65
CA LYS A 54 -53.39 14.63 -35.99
C LYS A 54 -53.00 13.14 -36.16
N VAL A 55 -53.20 12.18 -35.23
CA VAL A 55 -53.59 12.00 -33.80
C VAL A 55 -53.41 10.48 -33.52
N SER A 56 -52.84 10.06 -32.38
CA SER A 56 -53.44 9.03 -31.49
C SER A 56 -52.51 8.60 -30.32
N SER A 57 -53.07 8.73 -29.11
CA SER A 57 -52.86 7.93 -27.88
C SER A 57 -51.71 8.30 -26.92
N PRO A 58 -52.01 8.48 -25.62
CA PRO A 58 -51.02 8.82 -24.59
C PRO A 58 -50.43 7.54 -24.00
N HIS A 59 -49.10 7.46 -23.92
CA HIS A 59 -48.42 6.50 -23.05
C HIS A 59 -47.93 7.26 -21.83
N ASN A 60 -48.39 6.83 -20.65
CA ASN A 60 -47.89 7.25 -19.35
C ASN A 60 -46.37 7.16 -19.37
N GLN A 61 -45.69 8.30 -19.24
CA GLN A 61 -44.30 8.31 -18.79
C GLN A 61 -44.32 8.06 -17.28
N GLU A 62 -44.18 6.80 -16.91
CA GLU A 62 -43.58 6.45 -15.63
C GLU A 62 -42.17 7.07 -15.61
N SER A 63 -41.97 7.97 -14.65
CA SER A 63 -40.66 8.49 -14.30
C SER A 63 -39.79 7.33 -13.83
N SER A 64 -38.85 6.89 -14.68
CA SER A 64 -37.72 6.06 -14.27
C SER A 64 -36.93 6.79 -13.18
N PRO A 65 -36.65 6.17 -12.02
CA PRO A 65 -35.75 6.79 -11.06
C PRO A 65 -34.35 6.79 -11.66
N THR A 66 -33.76 7.99 -11.81
CA THR A 66 -32.33 8.13 -12.08
C THR A 66 -31.55 7.53 -10.91
N GLU A 67 -31.16 6.27 -11.03
CA GLU A 67 -30.07 5.70 -10.24
C GLU A 67 -28.80 6.48 -10.58
N HIS A 68 -28.38 7.35 -9.67
CA HIS A 68 -27.07 7.97 -9.78
C HIS A 68 -26.01 6.88 -9.69
N LEU A 69 -25.18 6.76 -10.73
CA LEU A 69 -24.03 5.82 -10.80
C LEU A 69 -23.12 5.88 -9.57
N THR A 70 -23.09 7.02 -8.86
CA THR A 70 -22.40 7.19 -7.57
C THR A 70 -23.10 8.22 -6.67
N ARG A 71 -23.16 7.95 -5.36
CA ARG A 71 -23.44 8.91 -4.27
C ARG A 71 -22.13 9.56 -3.80
N HIS A 72 -22.24 10.72 -3.14
CA HIS A 72 -21.10 11.56 -2.71
C HIS A 72 -20.19 10.90 -1.65
N ASP A 73 -20.70 9.90 -0.93
CA ASP A 73 -19.95 9.04 -0.04
C ASP A 73 -19.54 7.75 -0.78
N ALA A 74 -18.39 7.81 -1.46
CA ALA A 74 -17.87 6.72 -2.31
C ALA A 74 -17.73 5.34 -1.63
N VAL A 75 -17.92 5.26 -0.31
CA VAL A 75 -17.98 4.00 0.46
C VAL A 75 -19.32 3.28 0.26
N SER A 76 -20.41 4.00 -0.01
CA SER A 76 -21.75 3.43 -0.24
C SER A 76 -22.01 3.07 -1.72
N THR A 77 -21.06 3.36 -2.63
CA THR A 77 -21.19 3.13 -4.08
C THR A 77 -20.41 1.93 -4.58
N VAL A 78 -19.74 1.22 -3.68
CA VAL A 78 -19.21 -0.10 -4.00
C VAL A 78 -20.45 -0.98 -4.21
N PRO A 79 -20.61 -1.64 -5.38
CA PRO A 79 -21.69 -2.60 -5.55
C PRO A 79 -21.60 -3.62 -4.41
N GLU A 80 -22.74 -4.15 -3.92
CA GLU A 80 -22.76 -5.21 -2.91
C GLU A 80 -21.68 -6.26 -3.25
N LYS A 81 -21.57 -6.66 -4.52
CA LYS A 81 -20.46 -7.50 -5.01
C LYS A 81 -19.46 -6.76 -5.89
N VAL A 82 -18.20 -6.70 -5.45
CA VAL A 82 -17.05 -6.26 -6.26
C VAL A 82 -16.62 -7.40 -7.18
N HIS A 83 -17.25 -7.47 -8.36
CA HIS A 83 -16.79 -8.31 -9.47
C HIS A 83 -15.98 -7.45 -10.45
N GLY A 84 -14.66 -7.37 -10.24
CA GLY A 84 -13.79 -6.56 -11.10
C GLY A 84 -12.30 -6.90 -11.01
N ASP A 85 -11.65 -6.96 -12.18
CA ASP A 85 -10.20 -7.10 -12.35
C ASP A 85 -9.41 -5.81 -12.05
N TRP A 86 -10.03 -4.82 -11.40
CA TRP A 86 -9.40 -3.52 -11.10
C TRP A 86 -8.71 -3.45 -9.73
N VAL A 87 -8.77 -4.53 -8.96
CA VAL A 87 -8.05 -4.64 -7.69
C VAL A 87 -6.78 -5.47 -7.93
N LEU A 88 -5.63 -4.97 -7.49
CA LEU A 88 -4.35 -5.69 -7.56
C LEU A 88 -4.41 -6.98 -6.73
N PHE A 89 -3.49 -7.91 -6.98
CA PHE A 89 -3.43 -9.22 -6.32
C PHE A 89 -3.69 -9.13 -4.81
N HIS A 90 -4.62 -9.95 -4.31
CA HIS A 90 -4.91 -10.06 -2.87
C HIS A 90 -4.63 -11.48 -2.38
N PRO A 91 -3.93 -11.63 -1.24
CA PRO A 91 -3.62 -12.92 -0.69
C PRO A 91 -4.87 -13.61 -0.16
N VAL A 92 -4.93 -14.93 -0.33
CA VAL A 92 -5.92 -15.81 0.28
C VAL A 92 -5.19 -16.69 1.28
N TYR A 93 -5.57 -16.60 2.55
CA TYR A 93 -4.88 -17.27 3.66
C TYR A 93 -5.57 -18.54 4.09
N SER A 94 -4.80 -19.58 4.38
CA SER A 94 -5.33 -20.75 5.10
C SER A 94 -5.53 -20.46 6.60
N PRO A 95 -6.41 -21.18 7.30
CA PRO A 95 -6.55 -21.04 8.76
C PRO A 95 -5.26 -21.26 9.54
N GLU A 96 -4.39 -22.15 9.07
CA GLU A 96 -3.06 -22.42 9.65
C GLU A 96 -2.13 -21.23 9.46
N GLU A 97 -2.16 -20.60 8.29
CA GLU A 97 -1.39 -19.40 7.97
C GLU A 97 -1.78 -18.22 8.85
N LEU A 98 -3.09 -17.96 9.03
CA LEU A 98 -3.59 -16.88 9.87
C LEU A 98 -3.13 -17.00 11.33
N LYS A 99 -2.95 -18.23 11.81
CA LYS A 99 -2.53 -18.52 13.20
C LYS A 99 -1.02 -18.55 13.40
N ALA A 100 -0.23 -18.65 12.32
CA ALA A 100 1.23 -18.71 12.39
C ALA A 100 1.91 -17.34 12.62
N VAL A 101 1.14 -16.25 12.59
CA VAL A 101 1.67 -14.89 12.75
C VAL A 101 2.13 -14.63 14.18
N GLU A 102 3.42 -14.32 14.33
CA GLU A 102 4.03 -13.90 15.58
C GLU A 102 4.30 -12.38 15.59
N VAL A 103 4.23 -11.79 16.78
CA VAL A 103 4.70 -10.42 17.01
C VAL A 103 6.22 -10.46 17.11
N LEU A 104 6.88 -10.02 16.04
CA LEU A 104 8.33 -9.98 15.93
C LEU A 104 8.82 -8.54 16.01
N HIS A 105 10.03 -8.37 16.53
CA HIS A 105 10.74 -7.10 16.52
C HIS A 105 12.13 -7.28 15.92
N ARG A 106 12.49 -6.38 15.00
CA ARG A 106 13.80 -6.34 14.40
C ARG A 106 14.76 -5.48 15.22
N GLU A 107 15.89 -6.06 15.58
CA GLU A 107 17.00 -5.31 16.19
C GLU A 107 17.49 -4.15 15.30
N THR A 108 17.71 -2.97 15.90
CA THR A 108 18.21 -1.77 15.22
C THR A 108 19.75 -1.77 15.13
N LYS A 109 20.29 -2.25 14.00
CA LYS A 109 21.75 -2.43 13.83
C LYS A 109 22.46 -1.17 13.38
N THR A 110 21.93 -0.50 12.35
CA THR A 110 22.59 0.67 11.73
C THR A 110 22.09 2.00 12.30
N LEU A 111 22.79 3.10 12.03
CA LEU A 111 22.30 4.45 12.39
C LEU A 111 20.95 4.75 11.72
N GLY A 112 20.78 4.34 10.46
CA GLY A 112 19.51 4.46 9.75
C GLY A 112 18.40 3.66 10.42
N ASP A 113 18.70 2.45 10.90
CA ASP A 113 17.72 1.63 11.63
C ASP A 113 17.30 2.30 12.96
N LYS A 114 18.28 2.82 13.72
CA LYS A 114 18.02 3.53 14.98
C LYS A 114 17.18 4.78 14.76
N LEU A 115 17.46 5.54 13.70
CA LEU A 115 16.68 6.70 13.31
C LEU A 115 15.25 6.31 12.93
N ALA A 116 15.09 5.31 12.06
CA ALA A 116 13.78 4.82 11.62
C ALA A 116 12.92 4.36 12.81
N HIS A 117 13.46 3.49 13.67
CA HIS A 117 12.76 3.03 14.85
C HIS A 117 12.43 4.16 15.82
N GLY A 118 13.39 5.06 16.08
CA GLY A 118 13.16 6.23 16.94
C GLY A 118 12.03 7.14 16.45
N LEU A 119 11.92 7.33 15.12
CA LEU A 119 10.82 8.08 14.51
C LEU A 119 9.48 7.37 14.66
N VAL A 120 9.42 6.04 14.54
CA VAL A 120 8.20 5.26 14.79
C VAL A 120 7.75 5.40 16.24
N ILE A 121 8.68 5.24 17.20
CA ILE A 121 8.36 5.41 18.64
C ILE A 121 7.89 6.83 18.93
N LEU A 122 8.50 7.85 18.30
CA LEU A 122 8.06 9.23 18.43
C LEU A 122 6.65 9.42 17.84
N ALA A 123 6.39 8.92 16.63
CA ALA A 123 5.09 8.99 15.99
C ALA A 123 4.00 8.31 16.83
N ARG A 124 4.29 7.12 17.39
CA ARG A 124 3.40 6.42 18.31
C ARG A 124 3.09 7.25 19.55
N LYS A 125 4.10 7.84 20.19
CA LYS A 125 3.90 8.71 21.37
C LYS A 125 3.04 9.94 21.04
N ILE A 126 3.27 10.58 19.90
CA ILE A 126 2.46 11.72 19.43
C ILE A 126 1.03 11.26 19.18
N PHE A 127 0.85 10.14 18.48
CA PHE A 127 -0.47 9.61 18.18
C PHE A 127 -1.24 9.25 19.45
N ASP A 128 -0.61 8.54 20.40
CA ASP A 128 -1.23 8.14 21.66
C ASP A 128 -1.61 9.39 22.48
N LEU A 129 -0.76 10.43 22.50
CA LEU A 129 -1.06 11.72 23.13
C LEU A 129 -2.26 12.43 22.47
N VAL A 130 -2.27 12.56 21.15
CA VAL A 130 -3.31 13.30 20.40
C VAL A 130 -4.65 12.56 20.39
N SER A 131 -4.62 11.23 20.28
CA SER A 131 -5.82 10.40 20.36
C SER A 131 -6.38 10.29 21.78
N GLY A 132 -5.62 10.72 22.79
CA GLY A 132 -5.97 10.51 24.20
C GLY A 132 -5.92 9.04 24.61
N TYR A 133 -5.24 8.19 23.82
CA TYR A 133 -5.05 6.79 24.14
C TYR A 133 -4.15 6.66 25.37
N LYS A 134 -4.66 5.97 26.39
CA LYS A 134 -3.91 5.62 27.59
C LYS A 134 -3.71 4.13 27.57
N HIS A 135 -2.46 3.69 27.66
CA HIS A 135 -2.14 2.30 27.92
C HIS A 135 -1.66 2.20 29.35
N ILE A 136 -2.50 1.64 30.22
CA ILE A 136 -2.07 1.33 31.58
C ILE A 136 -1.33 0.00 31.55
N GLU A 137 -0.07 0.01 31.94
CA GLU A 137 0.72 -1.20 32.13
C GLU A 137 0.39 -1.82 33.49
N GLY A 138 0.12 -3.12 33.50
CA GLY A 138 -0.20 -3.90 34.70
C GLY A 138 -1.52 -4.67 34.59
N PRO A 139 -1.69 -5.73 35.39
CA PRO A 139 -2.98 -6.42 35.45
C PRO A 139 -4.03 -5.49 36.06
N PRO A 140 -5.27 -5.44 35.51
CA PRO A 140 -6.35 -4.72 36.15
C PRO A 140 -6.74 -5.38 37.47
N ASP A 141 -7.40 -4.62 38.34
CA ASP A 141 -7.94 -5.17 39.58
C ASP A 141 -8.91 -6.33 39.28
N PRO A 142 -8.87 -7.43 40.06
CA PRO A 142 -9.73 -8.59 39.82
C PRO A 142 -11.22 -8.21 39.87
N GLY A 143 -11.99 -8.65 38.87
CA GLY A 143 -13.45 -8.51 38.85
C GLY A 143 -14.00 -7.20 38.25
N MET A 144 -13.14 -6.32 37.71
CA MET A 144 -13.61 -5.13 36.99
C MET A 144 -14.47 -5.50 35.77
N THR A 145 -15.57 -4.79 35.60
CA THR A 145 -16.43 -4.89 34.41
C THR A 145 -15.76 -4.27 33.18
N ILE A 146 -16.22 -4.63 31.97
CA ILE A 146 -15.71 -4.04 30.71
C ILE A 146 -15.82 -2.51 30.72
N ALA A 147 -16.90 -1.96 31.27
CA ALA A 147 -17.11 -0.52 31.35
C ALA A 147 -16.06 0.16 32.25
N GLU A 148 -15.73 -0.45 33.39
CA GLU A 148 -14.71 0.06 34.30
C GLU A 148 -13.31 -0.06 33.69
N LEU A 149 -13.01 -1.18 33.03
CA LEU A 149 -11.75 -1.39 32.31
C LEU A 149 -11.55 -0.34 31.20
N ARG A 150 -12.61 -0.02 30.44
CA ARG A 150 -12.57 1.04 29.41
C ARG A 150 -12.38 2.42 30.02
N LYS A 151 -13.10 2.74 31.10
CA LYS A 151 -12.98 4.03 31.80
C LYS A 151 -11.59 4.22 32.40
N ALA A 152 -10.99 3.15 32.92
CA ALA A 152 -9.63 3.16 33.43
C ALA A 152 -8.59 3.26 32.30
N GLY A 153 -8.92 2.87 31.06
CA GLY A 153 -7.98 2.87 29.93
C GLY A 153 -7.21 1.55 29.78
N TYR A 154 -7.71 0.46 30.34
CA TYR A 154 -7.20 -0.89 30.08
C TYR A 154 -7.71 -1.47 28.76
N LEU A 155 -8.91 -1.06 28.33
CA LEU A 155 -9.55 -1.54 27.10
C LEU A 155 -10.03 -0.38 26.24
N LEU A 156 -10.03 -0.59 24.93
CA LEU A 156 -10.69 0.30 23.99
C LEU A 156 -12.15 -0.14 23.76
N SER A 157 -13.01 0.84 23.49
CA SER A 157 -14.30 0.58 22.86
C SER A 157 -14.14 0.32 21.36
N ASP A 158 -15.15 -0.29 20.74
CA ASP A 158 -15.29 -0.43 19.29
C ASP A 158 -15.03 0.89 18.55
N LYS A 159 -15.60 2.01 19.03
CA LYS A 159 -15.45 3.33 18.42
C LYS A 159 -14.01 3.84 18.51
N GLN A 160 -13.32 3.57 19.61
CA GLN A 160 -11.92 3.96 19.79
C GLN A 160 -11.00 3.11 18.91
N TRP A 161 -11.24 1.80 18.82
CA TRP A 161 -10.56 0.92 17.88
C TRP A 161 -10.74 1.40 16.43
N LEU A 162 -11.98 1.66 16.00
CA LEU A 162 -12.27 2.16 14.65
C LEU A 162 -11.64 3.52 14.39
N ASN A 163 -11.68 4.46 15.34
CA ASN A 163 -10.99 5.76 15.17
C ASN A 163 -9.48 5.58 14.98
N ARG A 164 -8.87 4.66 15.75
CA ARG A 164 -7.44 4.37 15.65
C ARG A 164 -7.10 3.76 14.29
N ILE A 165 -7.79 2.69 13.92
CA ILE A 165 -7.61 1.99 12.65
C ILE A 165 -7.82 2.98 11.49
N LEU A 166 -9.00 3.60 11.38
CA LEU A 166 -9.31 4.54 10.29
C LEU A 166 -8.28 5.66 10.13
N PHE A 167 -7.70 6.15 11.23
CA PHE A 167 -6.69 7.19 11.15
C PHE A 167 -5.37 6.62 10.64
N LEU A 168 -4.90 5.51 11.21
CA LEU A 168 -3.61 4.92 10.86
C LEU A 168 -3.61 4.37 9.43
N GLU A 169 -4.66 3.65 9.02
CA GLU A 169 -4.81 3.12 7.64
C GLU A 169 -4.84 4.25 6.58
N SER A 170 -5.38 5.42 6.94
CA SER A 170 -5.37 6.59 6.04
C SER A 170 -3.97 7.17 5.78
N ILE A 171 -3.01 6.83 6.64
CA ILE A 171 -1.61 7.22 6.53
C ILE A 171 -0.76 6.06 6.00
N ALA A 172 -1.09 4.81 6.35
CA ALA A 172 -0.38 3.59 5.95
C ALA A 172 -0.34 3.38 4.43
N GLY A 173 -1.36 3.80 3.68
CA GLY A 173 -1.33 3.73 2.21
C GLY A 173 -0.39 4.74 1.51
N VAL A 174 0.24 5.67 2.24
CA VAL A 174 1.09 6.73 1.67
C VAL A 174 2.49 6.25 1.27
N PRO A 175 3.25 5.52 2.13
CA PRO A 175 4.62 5.13 1.85
C PRO A 175 4.80 4.33 0.56
N GLY A 176 4.00 3.27 0.37
CA GLY A 176 4.03 2.45 -0.85
C GLY A 176 3.81 3.29 -2.11
N MET A 177 2.82 4.19 -2.09
CA MET A 177 2.50 5.06 -3.22
C MET A 177 3.64 6.03 -3.55
N VAL A 178 4.27 6.61 -2.53
CA VAL A 178 5.43 7.51 -2.70
C VAL A 178 6.64 6.75 -3.26
N ALA A 179 6.95 5.58 -2.70
CA ALA A 179 8.04 4.73 -3.15
C ALA A 179 7.83 4.32 -4.62
N ALA A 180 6.64 3.83 -4.96
CA ALA A 180 6.24 3.47 -6.32
C ALA A 180 6.39 4.65 -7.28
N THR A 181 5.88 5.83 -6.92
CA THR A 181 5.95 7.03 -7.77
C THR A 181 7.39 7.44 -8.05
N LEU A 182 8.24 7.51 -7.01
CA LEU A 182 9.63 7.92 -7.14
C LEU A 182 10.44 6.94 -7.99
N ARG A 183 10.23 5.63 -7.78
CA ARG A 183 10.84 4.56 -8.58
C ARG A 183 10.33 4.53 -10.01
N HIS A 184 9.03 4.74 -10.22
CA HIS A 184 8.41 4.83 -11.54
C HIS A 184 9.02 5.97 -12.36
N LEU A 185 9.06 7.18 -11.80
CA LEU A 185 9.71 8.32 -12.45
C LEU A 185 11.21 8.10 -12.66
N GLN A 186 11.87 7.26 -11.84
CA GLN A 186 13.28 6.92 -12.00
C GLN A 186 13.52 5.98 -13.18
N SER A 187 12.71 4.93 -13.27
CA SER A 187 12.67 4.01 -14.40
C SER A 187 12.49 4.77 -15.71
N LEU A 188 11.52 5.70 -15.76
CA LEU A 188 11.24 6.52 -16.94
C LEU A 188 12.40 7.45 -17.29
N ARG A 189 12.92 8.26 -16.35
CA ARG A 189 13.97 9.24 -16.66
C ARG A 189 15.33 8.62 -16.97
N LEU A 190 15.59 7.40 -16.49
CA LEU A 190 16.83 6.68 -16.75
C LEU A 190 16.71 5.65 -17.88
N MET A 191 15.49 5.40 -18.39
CA MET A 191 15.20 4.38 -19.40
C MET A 191 15.67 2.97 -18.98
N ARG A 192 15.38 2.58 -17.74
CA ARG A 192 15.84 1.31 -17.13
C ARG A 192 14.66 0.50 -16.61
N ARG A 193 14.81 -0.83 -16.56
CA ARG A 193 13.87 -1.68 -15.83
C ARG A 193 13.96 -1.40 -14.33
N ASP A 194 12.81 -1.48 -13.67
CA ASP A 194 12.70 -1.30 -12.22
C ASP A 194 12.95 -2.59 -11.42
N SER A 195 12.83 -3.75 -12.07
CA SER A 195 13.00 -5.08 -11.47
C SER A 195 11.96 -5.43 -10.39
N GLY A 196 10.73 -4.97 -10.58
CA GLY A 196 9.54 -5.46 -9.85
C GLY A 196 9.24 -4.77 -8.53
N TRP A 197 9.87 -3.65 -8.22
CA TRP A 197 9.65 -2.90 -6.98
C TRP A 197 8.40 -2.02 -7.05
N ILE A 198 8.16 -1.35 -8.18
CA ILE A 198 7.00 -0.45 -8.37
C ILE A 198 5.70 -1.18 -8.10
N HIS A 199 5.55 -2.40 -8.64
CA HIS A 199 4.33 -3.18 -8.50
C HIS A 199 4.05 -3.52 -7.03
N THR A 200 5.01 -4.11 -6.33
CA THR A 200 4.89 -4.44 -4.90
C THR A 200 4.58 -3.21 -4.05
N CYS A 201 5.20 -2.06 -4.31
CA CYS A 201 4.89 -0.83 -3.58
C CYS A 201 3.49 -0.28 -3.88
N LEU A 202 2.96 -0.46 -5.09
CA LEU A 202 1.57 -0.10 -5.43
C LEU A 202 0.57 -1.08 -4.81
N GLU A 203 0.89 -2.37 -4.80
CA GLU A 203 0.09 -3.41 -4.14
C GLU A 203 -0.07 -3.14 -2.65
N GLU A 204 1.04 -2.85 -1.95
CA GLU A 204 1.01 -2.45 -0.54
C GLU A 204 0.12 -1.21 -0.33
N ALA A 205 0.30 -0.16 -1.13
CA ALA A 205 -0.51 1.07 -1.00
C ALA A 205 -2.01 0.83 -1.26
N GLU A 206 -2.35 -0.06 -2.18
CA GLU A 206 -3.74 -0.46 -2.40
C GLU A 206 -4.28 -1.32 -1.25
N ASN A 207 -3.49 -2.26 -0.75
CA ASN A 207 -3.90 -3.14 0.33
C ASN A 207 -4.27 -2.34 1.59
N GLU A 208 -3.43 -1.39 1.98
CA GLU A 208 -3.70 -0.45 3.09
C GLU A 208 -4.97 0.40 2.83
N ARG A 209 -5.19 0.82 1.58
CA ARG A 209 -6.43 1.51 1.20
C ARG A 209 -7.64 0.60 1.38
N MET A 210 -7.52 -0.70 1.12
CA MET A 210 -8.59 -1.67 1.30
C MET A 210 -8.87 -1.97 2.77
N HIS A 211 -7.86 -1.90 3.66
CA HIS A 211 -8.07 -1.85 5.11
C HIS A 211 -8.97 -0.66 5.47
N LEU A 212 -8.58 0.55 5.06
CA LEU A 212 -9.34 1.76 5.33
C LEU A 212 -10.78 1.66 4.82
N MET A 213 -10.98 1.26 3.55
CA MET A 213 -12.32 1.14 2.96
C MET A 213 -13.17 0.10 3.69
N THR A 214 -12.58 -1.01 4.12
CA THR A 214 -13.27 -2.04 4.91
C THR A 214 -13.80 -1.46 6.22
N PHE A 215 -12.96 -0.81 7.02
CA PHE A 215 -13.37 -0.28 8.33
C PHE A 215 -14.26 0.95 8.21
N MET A 216 -14.23 1.69 7.09
CA MET A 216 -15.16 2.78 6.82
C MET A 216 -16.62 2.31 6.67
N THR A 217 -16.85 1.04 6.33
CA THR A 217 -18.21 0.47 6.31
C THR A 217 -18.81 0.33 7.71
N LEU A 218 -17.95 0.19 8.74
CA LEU A 218 -18.35 0.06 10.14
C LEU A 218 -18.52 1.42 10.84
N ARG A 219 -17.88 2.47 10.32
CA ARG A 219 -17.95 3.81 10.92
C ARG A 219 -17.72 4.92 9.91
N GLN A 220 -18.65 5.86 9.90
CA GLN A 220 -18.52 7.12 9.16
C GLN A 220 -17.70 8.15 9.97
N PRO A 221 -16.55 8.62 9.45
CA PRO A 221 -15.73 9.60 10.13
C PRO A 221 -16.37 11.00 10.09
N SER A 222 -16.24 11.75 11.18
CA SER A 222 -16.74 13.13 11.27
C SER A 222 -15.93 14.09 10.38
N ILE A 223 -16.48 15.28 10.08
CA ILE A 223 -15.77 16.32 9.33
C ILE A 223 -14.46 16.71 10.03
N PHE A 224 -14.47 16.81 11.36
CA PHE A 224 -13.27 17.10 12.14
C PHE A 224 -12.22 15.99 11.98
N PHE A 225 -12.61 14.72 12.05
CA PHE A 225 -11.70 13.60 11.82
C PHE A 225 -11.08 13.64 10.42
N ARG A 226 -11.90 13.90 9.40
CA ARG A 226 -11.44 14.05 8.01
C ARG A 226 -10.48 15.22 7.83
N ALA A 227 -10.70 16.33 8.53
CA ALA A 227 -9.77 17.47 8.53
C ALA A 227 -8.42 17.12 9.19
N MET A 228 -8.43 16.33 10.27
CA MET A 228 -7.19 15.82 10.88
C MET A 228 -6.42 14.90 9.93
N VAL A 229 -7.12 13.97 9.25
CA VAL A 229 -6.51 13.10 8.24
C VAL A 229 -5.87 13.92 7.12
N LEU A 230 -6.58 14.93 6.59
CA LEU A 230 -6.05 15.81 5.55
C LEU A 230 -4.78 16.54 6.01
N GLY A 231 -4.78 17.09 7.22
CA GLY A 231 -3.59 17.74 7.79
C GLY A 231 -2.42 16.76 7.99
N ALA A 232 -2.70 15.57 8.52
CA ALA A 232 -1.70 14.53 8.75
C ALA A 232 -1.09 14.03 7.44
N GLN A 233 -1.91 13.74 6.42
CA GLN A 233 -1.44 13.36 5.08
C GLN A 233 -0.60 14.48 4.46
N GLY A 234 -1.04 15.74 4.56
CA GLY A 234 -0.28 16.88 4.04
C GLY A 234 1.13 16.98 4.62
N VAL A 235 1.31 16.74 5.92
CA VAL A 235 2.62 16.72 6.55
C VAL A 235 3.39 15.44 6.21
N PHE A 236 2.79 14.27 6.45
CA PHE A 236 3.46 12.99 6.34
C PHE A 236 3.89 12.66 4.91
N TYR A 237 3.03 12.91 3.92
CA TYR A 237 3.36 12.68 2.51
C TYR A 237 4.64 13.42 2.11
N ASN A 238 4.73 14.71 2.43
CA ASN A 238 5.88 15.53 2.06
C ASN A 238 7.15 15.12 2.81
N LEU A 239 7.05 14.83 4.10
CA LEU A 239 8.19 14.36 4.90
C LEU A 239 8.70 13.00 4.39
N PHE A 240 7.79 12.06 4.13
CA PHE A 240 8.16 10.73 3.63
C PHE A 240 8.73 10.79 2.21
N PHE A 241 8.15 11.61 1.33
CA PHE A 241 8.67 11.87 -0.02
C PHE A 241 10.12 12.36 0.01
N LEU A 242 10.43 13.39 0.81
CA LEU A 242 11.79 13.90 0.94
C LEU A 242 12.72 12.84 1.57
N SER A 243 12.24 12.11 2.57
CA SER A 243 13.00 11.05 3.24
C SER A 243 13.36 9.92 2.27
N TYR A 244 12.44 9.52 1.39
CA TYR A 244 12.67 8.46 0.40
C TYR A 244 13.68 8.91 -0.67
N ILE A 245 13.68 10.19 -1.08
CA ILE A 245 14.73 10.73 -1.98
C ILE A 245 16.11 10.65 -1.33
N ILE A 246 16.21 10.94 -0.02
CA ILE A 246 17.47 10.96 0.71
C ILE A 246 17.98 9.54 0.99
N SER A 247 17.11 8.67 1.51
CA SER A 247 17.46 7.31 1.89
C SER A 247 16.26 6.35 1.75
N PRO A 248 16.11 5.69 0.58
CA PRO A 248 15.09 4.66 0.39
C PRO A 248 15.20 3.53 1.41
N ARG A 249 16.43 3.15 1.78
CA ARG A 249 16.69 2.12 2.80
C ARG A 249 16.11 2.49 4.15
N THR A 250 16.35 3.73 4.62
CA THR A 250 15.81 4.19 5.90
C THR A 250 14.29 4.31 5.84
N ALA A 251 13.74 4.75 4.70
CA ALA A 251 12.30 4.85 4.50
C ALA A 251 11.61 3.48 4.58
N HIS A 252 12.11 2.46 3.87
CA HIS A 252 11.60 1.08 3.99
C HIS A 252 11.78 0.52 5.41
N ARG A 253 12.91 0.81 6.08
CA ARG A 253 13.09 0.40 7.48
C ARG A 253 12.07 1.04 8.43
N PHE A 254 11.73 2.31 8.20
CA PHE A 254 10.71 3.03 8.95
C PHE A 254 9.34 2.38 8.76
N VAL A 255 8.94 2.08 7.53
CA VAL A 255 7.68 1.37 7.24
C VAL A 255 7.67 0.00 7.92
N GLY A 256 8.73 -0.81 7.78
CA GLY A 256 8.78 -2.11 8.44
C GLY A 256 8.57 -2.06 9.96
N HIS A 257 9.10 -1.02 10.64
CA HIS A 257 8.82 -0.80 12.06
C HIS A 257 7.40 -0.26 12.35
N LEU A 258 6.78 0.49 11.43
CA LEU A 258 5.34 0.80 11.56
C LEU A 258 4.52 -0.48 11.53
N GLU A 259 4.86 -1.41 10.64
CA GLU A 259 4.10 -2.66 10.51
C GLU A 259 4.36 -3.64 11.65
N GLU A 260 5.53 -3.60 12.29
CA GLU A 260 5.72 -4.29 13.60
C GLU A 260 4.67 -3.82 14.62
N GLU A 261 4.44 -2.50 14.70
CA GLU A 261 3.44 -1.91 15.60
C GLU A 261 2.00 -2.20 15.14
N ALA A 262 1.75 -2.30 13.83
CA ALA A 262 0.45 -2.70 13.28
C ALA A 262 0.12 -4.16 13.61
N VAL A 263 1.05 -5.10 13.38
CA VAL A 263 0.92 -6.52 13.75
C VAL A 263 0.65 -6.68 15.25
N LEU A 264 1.35 -5.93 16.09
CA LEU A 264 1.09 -5.90 17.54
C LEU A 264 -0.32 -5.38 17.86
N THR A 265 -0.73 -4.29 17.20
CA THR A 265 -2.04 -3.65 17.41
C THR A 265 -3.18 -4.61 17.05
N TYR A 266 -3.14 -5.23 15.87
CA TYR A 266 -4.16 -6.19 15.45
C TYR A 266 -4.15 -7.47 16.27
N THR A 267 -2.97 -7.96 16.69
CA THR A 267 -2.89 -9.12 17.61
C THR A 267 -3.60 -8.83 18.94
N ARG A 268 -3.45 -7.61 19.48
CA ARG A 268 -4.17 -7.21 20.69
C ARG A 268 -5.67 -7.13 20.47
N ALA A 269 -6.11 -6.52 19.36
CA ALA A 269 -7.53 -6.42 19.02
C ALA A 269 -8.19 -7.80 18.87
N ILE A 270 -7.51 -8.74 18.19
CA ILE A 270 -7.93 -10.14 18.05
C ILE A 270 -8.06 -10.80 19.42
N HIS A 271 -7.02 -10.73 20.25
CA HIS A 271 -7.03 -11.34 21.58
C HIS A 271 -8.12 -10.75 22.50
N GLU A 272 -8.35 -9.44 22.46
CA GLU A 272 -9.44 -8.81 23.21
C GLU A 272 -10.82 -9.24 22.69
N LEU A 273 -11.00 -9.37 21.38
CA LEU A 273 -12.24 -9.83 20.78
C LEU A 273 -12.53 -11.30 21.14
N GLU A 274 -11.54 -12.19 21.01
CA GLU A 274 -11.66 -13.61 21.40
C GLU A 274 -11.95 -13.78 22.89
N ALA A 275 -11.39 -12.92 23.74
CA ALA A 275 -11.69 -12.89 25.17
C ALA A 275 -13.05 -12.24 25.52
N GLY A 276 -13.85 -11.85 24.53
CA GLY A 276 -15.17 -11.24 24.73
C GLY A 276 -15.13 -9.81 25.31
N LYS A 277 -13.99 -9.12 25.19
CA LYS A 277 -13.78 -7.77 25.75
C LYS A 277 -14.26 -6.64 24.81
N ILE A 278 -14.63 -6.99 23.59
CA ILE A 278 -15.21 -6.09 22.59
C ILE A 278 -16.58 -6.65 22.15
N PRO A 279 -17.59 -6.65 23.04
CA PRO A 279 -18.89 -7.28 22.78
C PRO A 279 -19.61 -6.73 21.54
N GLU A 280 -19.36 -5.47 21.17
CA GLU A 280 -19.93 -4.84 19.98
C GLU A 280 -19.46 -5.48 18.67
N TRP A 281 -18.31 -6.15 18.68
CA TRP A 281 -17.73 -6.83 17.52
C TRP A 281 -17.96 -8.34 17.55
N THR A 282 -18.29 -8.91 18.71
CA THR A 282 -18.50 -10.35 18.89
C THR A 282 -19.64 -10.85 17.99
N GLY A 283 -19.31 -11.70 17.03
CA GLY A 283 -20.28 -12.27 16.09
C GLY A 283 -20.75 -11.32 14.98
N HIS A 284 -20.22 -10.09 14.92
CA HIS A 284 -20.52 -9.14 13.86
C HIS A 284 -20.12 -9.73 12.50
N PRO A 285 -20.99 -9.69 11.47
CA PRO A 285 -20.65 -10.20 10.14
C PRO A 285 -19.49 -9.39 9.54
N ALA A 286 -18.65 -10.05 8.74
CA ALA A 286 -17.64 -9.38 7.93
C ALA A 286 -18.33 -8.45 6.91
N PRO A 287 -17.82 -7.22 6.68
CA PRO A 287 -18.29 -6.37 5.59
C PRO A 287 -18.16 -7.08 4.23
N GLU A 288 -19.09 -6.84 3.31
CA GLU A 288 -19.10 -7.51 2.00
C GLU A 288 -17.84 -7.20 1.19
N ILE A 289 -17.35 -5.96 1.24
CA ILE A 289 -16.06 -5.56 0.65
C ILE A 289 -14.89 -6.42 1.15
N ALA A 290 -14.91 -6.83 2.42
CA ALA A 290 -13.88 -7.68 3.00
C ALA A 290 -14.02 -9.14 2.55
N ILE A 291 -15.25 -9.64 2.48
CA ILE A 291 -15.55 -10.97 1.97
C ILE A 291 -15.06 -11.10 0.53
N ASP A 292 -15.34 -10.10 -0.30
CA ASP A 292 -14.91 -10.08 -1.69
C ASP A 292 -13.40 -9.94 -1.84
N TYR A 293 -12.78 -9.02 -1.11
CA TYR A 293 -11.34 -8.73 -1.24
C TYR A 293 -10.48 -9.90 -0.76
N TRP A 294 -10.69 -10.39 0.47
CA TRP A 294 -9.92 -11.51 1.04
C TRP A 294 -10.49 -12.89 0.68
N ARG A 295 -11.53 -12.95 -0.15
CA ARG A 295 -12.21 -14.20 -0.55
C ARG A 295 -12.66 -15.02 0.66
N LEU A 296 -13.16 -14.35 1.70
CA LEU A 296 -13.64 -15.00 2.91
C LEU A 296 -14.91 -15.81 2.63
N ARG A 297 -15.25 -16.71 3.56
CA ARG A 297 -16.51 -17.45 3.49
C ARG A 297 -17.69 -16.48 3.65
N PRO A 298 -18.86 -16.74 3.05
CA PRO A 298 -20.02 -15.86 3.17
C PRO A 298 -20.53 -15.64 4.60
N ASP A 299 -20.24 -16.55 5.53
CA ASP A 299 -20.60 -16.48 6.94
C ASP A 299 -19.50 -15.85 7.83
N ALA A 300 -18.42 -15.34 7.21
CA ALA A 300 -17.27 -14.78 7.91
C ALA A 300 -17.67 -13.63 8.86
N LYS A 301 -16.89 -13.49 9.93
CA LYS A 301 -17.09 -12.50 10.98
C LYS A 301 -16.00 -11.45 10.93
N LEU A 302 -16.23 -10.33 11.63
CA LEU A 302 -15.24 -9.28 11.78
C LEU A 302 -13.91 -9.80 12.35
N LEU A 303 -13.94 -10.85 13.19
CA LEU A 303 -12.74 -11.54 13.66
C LEU A 303 -11.88 -12.11 12.51
N ASP A 304 -12.50 -12.72 11.50
CA ASP A 304 -11.80 -13.26 10.32
C ASP A 304 -11.15 -12.13 9.51
N VAL A 305 -11.81 -10.97 9.43
CA VAL A 305 -11.25 -9.77 8.80
C VAL A 305 -10.02 -9.27 9.56
N LEU A 306 -10.07 -9.21 10.90
CA LEU A 306 -8.91 -8.80 11.69
C LEU A 306 -7.71 -9.75 11.51
N TYR A 307 -7.96 -11.05 11.37
CA TYR A 307 -6.89 -12.02 11.05
C TYR A 307 -6.29 -11.79 9.67
N ALA A 308 -7.12 -11.51 8.66
CA ALA A 308 -6.67 -11.23 7.31
C ALA A 308 -5.82 -9.95 7.27
N VAL A 309 -6.32 -8.85 7.83
CA VAL A 309 -5.59 -7.57 7.93
C VAL A 309 -4.26 -7.76 8.65
N ARG A 310 -4.23 -8.43 9.81
CA ARG A 310 -2.96 -8.72 10.52
C ARG A 310 -1.94 -9.46 9.64
N SER A 311 -2.43 -10.34 8.77
CA SER A 311 -1.59 -11.13 7.87
C SER A 311 -1.04 -10.30 6.70
N ASP A 312 -1.81 -9.31 6.24
CA ASP A 312 -1.34 -8.28 5.31
C ASP A 312 -0.24 -7.42 5.98
N GLU A 313 -0.47 -6.91 7.20
CA GLU A 313 0.56 -6.14 7.93
C GLU A 313 1.85 -6.93 8.15
N THR A 314 1.71 -8.23 8.38
CA THR A 314 2.84 -9.15 8.52
C THR A 314 3.63 -9.26 7.21
N THR A 315 2.93 -9.23 6.08
CA THR A 315 3.54 -9.20 4.75
C THR A 315 4.27 -7.88 4.54
N HIS A 316 3.63 -6.74 4.81
CA HIS A 316 4.24 -5.41 4.66
C HIS A 316 5.47 -5.24 5.54
N ARG A 317 5.41 -5.70 6.81
CA ARG A 317 6.55 -5.78 7.74
C ARG A 317 7.73 -6.52 7.11
N PHE A 318 7.47 -7.76 6.68
CA PHE A 318 8.49 -8.66 6.15
C PHE A 318 9.11 -8.10 4.86
N VAL A 319 8.26 -7.62 3.94
CA VAL A 319 8.67 -7.09 2.65
C VAL A 319 9.51 -5.83 2.85
N ASN A 320 9.03 -4.83 3.60
CA ASN A 320 9.75 -3.57 3.79
C ASN A 320 11.10 -3.76 4.51
N HIS A 321 11.15 -4.62 5.52
CA HIS A 321 12.43 -4.94 6.16
C HIS A 321 13.42 -5.64 5.21
N SER A 322 12.92 -6.54 4.36
CA SER A 322 13.74 -7.21 3.34
C SER A 322 14.21 -6.23 2.26
N LEU A 323 13.33 -5.37 1.74
CA LEU A 323 13.66 -4.35 0.74
C LEU A 323 14.70 -3.36 1.27
N ALA A 324 14.65 -3.02 2.56
CA ALA A 324 15.66 -2.19 3.21
C ALA A 324 17.06 -2.83 3.19
N ASN A 325 17.19 -4.16 3.06
CA ASN A 325 18.47 -4.86 3.00
C ASN A 325 19.08 -4.91 1.59
N LEU A 326 18.32 -4.59 0.55
CA LEU A 326 18.75 -4.67 -0.83
C LEU A 326 19.42 -3.37 -1.31
N ASN A 327 20.13 -3.47 -2.43
CA ASN A 327 20.56 -2.31 -3.20
C ASN A 327 19.43 -1.91 -4.18
N PRO A 328 18.72 -0.79 -3.95
CA PRO A 328 17.56 -0.40 -4.75
C PRO A 328 17.90 -0.06 -6.22
N ALA A 329 19.19 0.11 -6.56
CA ALA A 329 19.66 0.43 -7.90
C ALA A 329 20.02 -0.80 -8.75
N THR A 330 20.32 -1.94 -8.13
CA THR A 330 20.85 -3.12 -8.85
C THR A 330 20.10 -4.41 -8.55
N ASP A 331 19.52 -4.52 -7.36
CA ASP A 331 18.95 -5.78 -6.91
C ASP A 331 17.50 -5.92 -7.39
N VAL A 332 17.15 -7.15 -7.77
CA VAL A 332 15.78 -7.52 -8.15
C VAL A 332 14.94 -7.63 -6.87
N ASN A 333 13.69 -7.17 -6.93
CA ASN A 333 12.76 -7.41 -5.82
C ASN A 333 12.50 -8.94 -5.72
N PRO A 334 12.85 -9.60 -4.58
CA PRO A 334 12.67 -11.03 -4.42
C PRO A 334 11.21 -11.47 -4.47
N PHE A 335 10.28 -10.54 -4.24
CA PHE A 335 8.86 -10.79 -4.16
C PHE A 335 8.12 -10.57 -5.49
N ALA A 336 8.80 -10.04 -6.51
CA ALA A 336 8.19 -9.69 -7.79
C ALA A 336 7.61 -10.87 -8.58
N LEU A 337 8.11 -12.09 -8.33
CA LEU A 337 7.67 -13.30 -9.02
C LEU A 337 6.80 -14.20 -8.16
N ARG A 338 7.04 -14.17 -6.84
CA ARG A 338 6.40 -15.03 -5.86
C ARG A 338 6.66 -14.46 -4.48
N GLU A 339 5.69 -14.57 -3.58
CA GLU A 339 5.88 -14.27 -2.17
C GLU A 339 6.07 -15.53 -1.32
N PRO A 340 6.88 -15.49 -0.24
CA PRO A 340 6.85 -16.54 0.77
C PRO A 340 5.46 -16.66 1.38
N ASN A 341 5.08 -17.87 1.78
CA ASN A 341 3.81 -18.10 2.46
C ASN A 341 3.82 -17.52 3.89
N MET A 342 2.65 -17.50 4.54
CA MET A 342 2.56 -16.88 5.87
C MET A 342 3.29 -17.67 6.96
N LEU A 343 3.53 -18.96 6.76
CA LEU A 343 4.34 -19.76 7.69
C LEU A 343 5.78 -19.23 7.79
N VAL A 344 6.30 -18.66 6.69
CA VAL A 344 7.61 -17.97 6.68
C VAL A 344 7.45 -16.52 7.15
N LYS A 345 6.57 -15.73 6.53
CA LYS A 345 6.44 -14.28 6.83
C LYS A 345 5.98 -14.01 8.27
N GLY A 346 5.19 -14.93 8.84
CA GLY A 346 4.65 -14.85 10.20
C GLY A 346 5.68 -15.08 11.29
N THR A 347 6.67 -15.95 11.04
CA THR A 347 7.67 -16.38 12.04
C THR A 347 9.07 -15.84 11.78
N LYS A 348 9.29 -15.20 10.62
CA LYS A 348 10.54 -14.56 10.25
C LYS A 348 10.33 -13.05 10.03
N ILE A 349 11.29 -12.26 10.50
CA ILE A 349 11.19 -10.80 10.48
C ILE A 349 11.53 -10.18 9.11
N GLU A 350 12.51 -10.74 8.41
CA GLU A 350 12.99 -10.25 7.10
C GLU A 350 13.82 -11.33 6.40
N PHE A 351 14.04 -11.18 5.10
CA PHE A 351 15.22 -11.75 4.45
C PHE A 351 16.39 -10.79 4.54
N ASP A 352 17.57 -11.34 4.83
CA ASP A 352 18.80 -10.63 4.50
C ASP A 352 19.03 -10.67 2.97
N ARG A 353 20.11 -10.00 2.51
CA ARG A 353 20.39 -9.87 1.09
C ARG A 353 20.74 -11.22 0.43
N GLU A 354 21.42 -12.12 1.14
CA GLU A 354 21.80 -13.43 0.61
C GLU A 354 20.59 -14.36 0.49
N GLU A 355 19.72 -14.33 1.51
CA GLU A 355 18.45 -15.06 1.51
C GLU A 355 17.51 -14.57 0.40
N ALA A 356 17.42 -13.25 0.21
CA ALA A 356 16.66 -12.66 -0.90
C ALA A 356 17.21 -13.12 -2.26
N GLU A 357 18.53 -13.16 -2.44
CA GLU A 357 19.16 -13.65 -3.68
C GLU A 357 18.84 -15.14 -3.91
N GLN A 358 18.96 -15.97 -2.88
CA GLN A 358 18.62 -17.38 -2.97
C GLN A 358 17.14 -17.57 -3.34
N TYR A 359 16.26 -16.81 -2.70
CA TYR A 359 14.82 -16.86 -2.97
C TYR A 359 14.48 -16.49 -4.42
N VAL A 360 15.14 -15.46 -4.97
CA VAL A 360 15.03 -15.10 -6.40
C VAL A 360 15.44 -16.28 -7.28
N ARG A 361 16.62 -16.89 -7.02
CA ARG A 361 17.14 -18.03 -7.81
C ARG A 361 16.19 -19.22 -7.77
N GLU A 362 15.62 -19.53 -6.61
CA GLU A 362 14.65 -20.62 -6.45
C GLU A 362 13.34 -20.33 -7.19
N SER A 363 12.81 -19.13 -7.08
CA SER A 363 11.58 -18.73 -7.78
C SER A 363 11.75 -18.81 -9.31
N HIS A 364 12.90 -18.43 -9.85
CA HIS A 364 13.20 -18.63 -11.29
C HIS A 364 13.22 -20.11 -11.68
N LYS A 365 13.84 -20.98 -10.87
CA LYS A 365 13.86 -22.42 -11.15
C LYS A 365 12.46 -23.04 -11.16
N ILE A 366 11.59 -22.62 -10.23
CA ILE A 366 10.21 -23.11 -10.15
C ILE A 366 9.42 -22.69 -11.41
N ILE A 367 9.53 -21.43 -11.82
CA ILE A 367 8.81 -20.89 -12.98
C ILE A 367 9.31 -21.47 -14.32
N GLN A 368 10.59 -21.88 -14.39
CA GLN A 368 11.16 -22.47 -15.61
C GLN A 368 10.92 -23.98 -15.76
N ARG A 369 10.63 -24.71 -14.66
CA ARG A 369 10.35 -26.16 -14.70
C ARG A 369 9.19 -26.58 -15.62
N PRO A 370 8.07 -25.84 -15.74
CA PRO A 370 6.99 -26.19 -16.66
C PRO A 370 7.41 -26.22 -18.14
N HIS A 371 8.42 -25.44 -18.55
CA HIS A 371 8.87 -25.41 -19.96
C HIS A 371 9.80 -26.56 -20.34
N GLN A 372 10.49 -27.20 -19.39
CA GLN A 372 11.43 -28.28 -19.71
C GLN A 372 10.78 -29.66 -19.92
N MET A 373 9.52 -29.84 -19.52
CA MET A 373 8.80 -31.11 -19.76
C MET A 373 8.01 -31.13 -21.07
N SER A 374 7.77 -29.98 -21.71
CA SER A 374 7.11 -29.90 -23.02
C SER A 374 8.06 -30.09 -24.19
N ASP A 375 9.35 -29.79 -24.01
CA ASP A 375 10.37 -29.88 -25.07
C ASP A 375 11.03 -31.27 -25.15
N SER A 376 10.56 -32.22 -24.34
CA SER A 376 11.05 -33.60 -24.27
C SER A 376 10.09 -34.64 -24.89
N HIS A 377 9.12 -34.22 -25.70
CA HIS A 377 8.19 -35.10 -26.41
C HIS A 377 8.24 -34.92 -27.93
#